data_AF-A0A328BYK7-F1
#
_entry.id   AF-A0A328BYK7-F1
#
_cell.length_a   1.000
_cell.length_b   1.000
_cell.length_c   1.000
_cell.angle_alpha   90.00
_cell.angle_beta   90.00
_cell.angle_gamma   90.00
#
_symmetry.space_group_name_H-M   'P 1'
#
loop_
_entity.id
_entity.type
_entity.pdbx_description
1 polymer ?
#
loop_
_entity_poly.entity_id
_entity_poly.type
_entity_poly.pdbx_seq_one_letter_code
_entity_poly.pdbx_strand_id
1 'polypeptide(L)' 'MTFQFASISDFFAMGGYGFYVWLSYGLTFLAVGLLVWQSKREIRQTLQLVKKEQARESQQNNKRSDTV' A
#
# COMPACT_ATOMS: atom_id res chain seq x y z
N MET A 1 -4.84 -41.14 20.77
CA MET A 1 -4.95 -39.82 20.13
C MET A 1 -3.86 -39.72 19.08
N THR A 2 -4.20 -39.78 17.79
CA THR A 2 -3.22 -39.72 16.70
C THR A 2 -3.16 -38.31 16.14
N PHE A 3 -1.94 -37.77 16.05
CA PHE A 3 -1.69 -36.45 15.47
C PHE A 3 -1.83 -36.53 13.94
N GLN A 4 -2.88 -35.91 13.39
CA GLN A 4 -3.23 -35.96 11.95
C GLN A 4 -2.40 -35.01 11.07
N PHE A 5 -1.37 -34.37 11.62
CA PHE A 5 -0.58 -33.35 10.92
C PHE A 5 0.91 -33.65 11.13
N ALA A 6 1.45 -34.55 10.32
CA ALA A 6 2.86 -34.97 10.40
C ALA A 6 3.82 -33.94 9.77
N SER A 7 3.32 -32.98 8.97
CA SER A 7 4.15 -31.97 8.31
C SER A 7 3.37 -30.77 7.80
N ILE A 8 4.01 -29.59 7.80
CA ILE A 8 3.53 -28.36 7.15
C ILE A 8 3.21 -28.62 5.66
N SER A 9 3.95 -29.53 5.03
CA SER A 9 3.72 -29.97 3.65
C SER A 9 2.38 -30.67 3.45
N ASP A 10 1.89 -31.47 4.42
CA ASP A 10 0.54 -32.08 4.38
C ASP A 10 -0.56 -31.03 4.55
N PHE A 11 -0.28 -29.96 5.30
CA PHE A 11 -1.20 -28.84 5.47
C PHE A 11 -1.40 -28.06 4.16
N PHE A 12 -0.34 -27.92 3.36
CA PHE A 12 -0.42 -27.32 2.02
C PHE A 12 -0.90 -28.31 0.95
N ALA A 13 -0.63 -29.60 1.12
CA ALA A 13 -0.91 -30.66 0.15
C ALA A 13 -2.06 -31.61 0.55
N MET A 14 -2.97 -31.18 1.44
CA MET A 14 -4.22 -31.89 1.75
C MET A 14 -5.15 -31.88 0.53
N GLY A 15 -4.79 -32.66 -0.49
CA GLY A 15 -5.57 -33.18 -1.63
C GLY A 15 -6.38 -32.22 -2.51
N GLY A 16 -6.51 -30.94 -2.16
CA GLY A 16 -7.39 -29.99 -2.85
C GLY A 16 -7.63 -28.65 -2.16
N TYR A 17 -7.47 -28.52 -0.83
CA TYR A 17 -7.86 -27.29 -0.12
C TYR A 17 -6.77 -26.22 0.01
N GLY A 18 -5.50 -26.61 0.09
CA GLY A 18 -4.39 -25.66 0.27
C GLY A 18 -4.25 -24.65 -0.87
N PHE A 19 -4.59 -25.06 -2.10
CA PHE A 19 -4.58 -24.19 -3.28
C PHE A 19 -5.62 -23.06 -3.18
N TYR A 20 -6.83 -23.37 -2.69
CA TYR A 20 -7.88 -22.35 -2.49
C TYR A 20 -7.48 -21.33 -1.43
N VAL A 21 -6.89 -21.78 -0.32
CA VAL A 21 -6.43 -20.88 0.75
C VAL A 21 -5.36 -19.94 0.20
N TRP A 22 -4.35 -20.45 -0.50
CA TRP A 22 -3.32 -19.61 -1.12
C TRP A 22 -3.88 -18.62 -2.14
N LEU A 23 -4.83 -19.02 -2.98
CA LEU A 23 -5.50 -18.13 -3.92
C LEU A 23 -6.29 -17.03 -3.21
N SER A 24 -7.07 -17.38 -2.18
CA SER A 24 -7.83 -16.40 -1.39
C SER A 24 -6.90 -15.41 -0.70
N TYR A 25 -5.85 -15.89 -0.03
CA TYR A 25 -4.84 -15.02 0.59
C TYR A 25 -4.11 -14.15 -0.43
N GLY A 26 -3.73 -14.73 -1.58
CA GLY A 26 -3.10 -13.99 -2.67
C GLY A 26 -4.02 -12.90 -3.23
N LEU A 27 -5.31 -13.20 -3.42
CA LEU A 27 -6.30 -12.24 -3.89
C LEU A 27 -6.52 -11.11 -2.87
N THR A 28 -6.64 -11.43 -1.59
CA THR A 28 -6.74 -10.41 -0.53
C THR A 28 -5.49 -9.55 -0.46
N PHE A 29 -4.30 -10.15 -0.51
CA PHE A 29 -3.04 -9.42 -0.48
C PHE A 29 -2.89 -8.51 -1.70
N LEU A 30 -3.32 -8.98 -2.87
CA LEU A 30 -3.34 -8.20 -4.12
C LEU A 30 -4.33 -7.04 -4.02
N ALA A 31 -5.54 -7.27 -3.51
CA ALA A 31 -6.54 -6.22 -3.30
C ALA A 31 -6.04 -5.13 -2.33
N VAL A 32 -5.47 -5.52 -1.19
CA VAL A 32 -4.87 -4.59 -0.23
C VAL A 32 -3.67 -3.87 -0.85
N GLY A 33 -2.82 -4.58 -1.59
CA GLY A 33 -1.68 -4.01 -2.30
C GLY A 33 -2.09 -2.95 -3.32
N LEU A 34 -3.14 -3.21 -4.10
CA LEU A 34 -3.71 -2.25 -5.04
C LEU A 34 -4.31 -1.04 -4.31
N LEU A 35 -5.02 -1.26 -3.21
CA LEU A 35 -5.60 -0.17 -2.41
C LEU A 35 -4.50 0.73 -1.82
N VAL A 36 -3.43 0.14 -1.28
CA VAL A 36 -2.27 0.88 -0.76
C VAL A 36 -1.55 1.62 -1.90
N TRP A 37 -1.41 1.00 -3.07
CA TRP A 37 -0.82 1.64 -4.23
C TRP A 37 -1.64 2.86 -4.68
N GLN A 38 -2.96 2.70 -4.75
CA GLN A 38 -3.90 3.77 -5.09
C GLN A 38 -3.85 4.90 -4.06
N SER A 39 -3.93 4.57 -2.78
CA SER A 39 -3.82 5.54 -1.68
C SER A 39 -2.50 6.32 -1.73
N LYS A 40 -1.37 5.63 -1.99
CA LYS A 40 -0.07 6.31 -2.18
C LYS A 40 -0.04 7.21 -3.41
N ARG A 41 -0.76 6.88 -4.49
CA ARG A 41 -0.88 7.74 -5.66
C ARG A 41 -1.70 8.99 -5.35
N GLU A 42 -2.82 8.85 -4.66
CA GLU A 42 -3.66 9.99 -4.27
C GLU A 42 -2.92 10.95 -3.33
N ILE A 43 -2.24 10.42 -2.32
CA ILE A 43 -1.43 11.23 -1.39
C ILE A 43 -0.35 12.03 -2.15
N ARG A 44 0.28 11.43 -3.17
CA ARG A 44 1.28 12.13 -4.00
C ARG A 44 0.66 13.22 -4.85
N GLN A 45 -0.55 13.00 -5.38
CA GLN A 45 -1.27 14.01 -6.16
C GLN A 45 -1.67 15.21 -5.29
N THR A 46 -2.19 14.97 -4.09
CA THR A 46 -2.54 16.05 -3.15
C THR A 46 -1.30 16.82 -2.71
N LEU A 47 -0.19 16.14 -2.40
CA LEU A 47 1.07 16.80 -2.03
C LEU A 47 1.67 17.64 -3.17
N GLN A 48 1.48 17.24 -4.44
CA GLN A 48 1.96 18.03 -5.57
C GLN A 48 1.17 19.34 -5.74
N LEU A 49 -0.14 19.32 -5.49
CA LEU A 49 -0.97 20.52 -5.50
C LEU A 49 -0.54 21.49 -4.38
N VAL A 50 -0.39 20.98 -3.15
CA VAL A 50 0.07 21.80 -2.01
C VAL A 50 1.48 22.34 -2.22
N LYS A 51 2.42 21.54 -2.76
CA LYS A 51 3.77 22.03 -3.08
C LYS A 51 3.76 23.17 -4.09
N LYS A 52 2.85 23.14 -5.07
CA LYS A 52 2.73 24.17 -6.09
C LYS A 52 2.19 25.49 -5.52
N GLU A 53 1.29 25.40 -4.55
CA GLU A 53 0.79 26.57 -3.81
C GLU A 53 1.87 27.13 -2.87
N GLN A 54 2.52 26.29 -2.08
CA GLN A 54 3.61 26.71 -1.19
C GLN A 54 4.79 27.36 -1.94
N ALA A 55 5.12 26.88 -3.14
CA ALA A 55 6.17 27.48 -3.97
C ALA A 55 5.84 28.90 -4.46
N ARG A 56 4.55 29.26 -4.54
CA ARG A 56 4.13 30.62 -4.90
C ARG A 56 4.16 31.55 -3.69
N GLU A 57 3.73 31.06 -2.53
CA GLU A 57 3.75 31.82 -1.28
C GLU A 57 5.18 32.13 -0.82
N SER A 58 6.10 31.16 -0.94
CA SER A 58 7.51 31.36 -0.57
C SER A 58 8.20 32.40 -1.45
N GLN A 59 7.87 32.45 -2.74
CA GLN A 59 8.40 33.48 -3.65
C GLN A 59 7.84 34.89 -3.35
N GLN A 60 6.58 34.99 -2.92
CA GLN A 60 6.01 36.27 -2.49
C GLN A 60 6.60 36.76 -1.16
N ASN A 61 6.85 35.86 -0.20
CA ASN A 61 7.43 36.25 1.09
C ASN A 61 8.90 36.69 0.96
N ASN A 62 9.69 36.02 0.12
CA ASN A 62 11.07 36.45 -0.13
C ASN A 62 11.10 37.86 -0.75
N LYS A 63 10.21 38.15 -1.70
CA LYS A 63 10.14 39.46 -2.35
C LYS A 63 9.66 40.58 -1.42
N ARG A 64 8.88 40.27 -0.37
CA ARG A 64 8.47 41.23 0.68
C ARG A 64 9.63 41.56 1.63
N SER A 65 10.50 40.59 1.90
CA SER A 65 11.64 40.73 2.81
C SER A 65 12.80 41.54 2.20
N ASP A 66 12.94 41.53 0.87
CA ASP A 66 13.94 42.34 0.15
C ASP A 66 13.53 43.84 0.00
N THR A 67 12.31 44.22 0.41
CA THR A 67 11.78 45.59 0.23
C THR A 67 11.61 46.37 1.54
N VAL A 68 12.16 45.89 2.67
CA VAL A 68 12.09 46.56 3.99
C VAL A 68 13.49 46.88 4.50
#